data_AF-A0A519QSP4-F1
#
_entry.id   AF-A0A519QSP4-F1
#
_cell.length_a   1.000
_cell.length_b   1.000
_cell.length_c   1.000
_cell.angle_alpha   90.00
_cell.angle_beta   90.00
_cell.angle_gamma   90.00
#
_symmetry.space_group_name_H-M   'P 1'
#
loop_
_entity.id
_entity.type
_entity.pdbx_description
1 polymer ?
#
loop_
_entity_poly.entity_id
_entity_poly.type
_entity_poly.pdbx_seq_one_letter_code
_entity_poly.pdbx_strand_id
1 'polypeptide(L)'
;SFLNGSHKLGVLGNYTSYDGKDIREVWPELNDCEESPQINYELGDITVHTHLTVHGAGANHLDRPRWAYLVLPQPADARWNGAPPEAFDPKAHGMEPYGKFPDAAFPIIG
;
A
#
# COMPACT_ATOMS: atom_id res chain seq x y z
N SER A 1 4.11 -5.89 -10.53
CA SER A 1 5.57 -5.95 -10.31
C SER A 1 5.89 -5.25 -9.01
N PHE A 2 7.07 -5.54 -8.46
CA PHE A 2 7.58 -4.95 -7.22
C PHE A 2 8.98 -4.39 -7.48
N LEU A 3 9.32 -3.24 -6.90
CA LEU A 3 10.69 -2.76 -6.87
C LEU A 3 11.40 -3.29 -5.63
N ASN A 4 12.31 -4.24 -5.85
CA ASN A 4 13.05 -4.91 -4.78
C ASN A 4 13.88 -3.90 -3.98
N GLY A 5 13.73 -3.93 -2.66
CA GLY A 5 14.45 -3.03 -1.75
C GLY A 5 13.88 -1.61 -1.62
N SER A 6 12.92 -1.20 -2.46
CA SER A 6 12.34 0.17 -2.45
C SER A 6 11.80 0.62 -1.08
N HIS A 7 11.30 -0.32 -0.27
CA HIS A 7 10.82 -0.06 1.10
C HIS A 7 11.89 0.55 2.03
N LYS A 8 13.17 0.43 1.69
CA LYS A 8 14.29 0.99 2.45
C LYS A 8 14.50 2.48 2.19
N LEU A 9 13.90 3.04 1.14
CA LEU A 9 13.99 4.47 0.81
C LEU A 9 13.11 5.36 1.69
N GLY A 10 12.22 4.75 2.50
CA GLY A 10 11.34 5.48 3.41
C GLY A 10 10.03 5.92 2.75
N VAL A 11 9.40 6.95 3.32
CA VAL A 11 8.11 7.47 2.84
C VAL A 11 8.35 8.40 1.64
N LEU A 12 7.84 8.02 0.47
CA LEU A 12 8.04 8.73 -0.80
C LEU A 12 6.92 9.75 -1.13
N GLY A 13 6.02 10.00 -0.17
CA GLY A 13 4.88 10.90 -0.35
C GLY A 13 3.64 10.21 -0.95
N ASN A 14 2.66 11.02 -1.35
CA ASN A 14 1.40 10.55 -1.93
C ASN A 14 1.48 10.58 -3.47
N TYR A 15 1.04 9.51 -4.13
CA TYR A 15 1.08 9.37 -5.60
C TYR A 15 0.26 10.44 -6.35
N THR A 16 -0.76 11.02 -5.71
CA THR A 16 -1.56 12.13 -6.27
C THR A 16 -0.78 13.44 -6.36
N SER A 17 0.36 13.55 -5.69
CA SER A 17 1.19 14.76 -5.61
C SER A 17 2.37 14.75 -6.59
N TYR A 18 2.40 13.81 -7.55
CA TYR A 18 3.51 13.67 -8.50
C TYR A 18 3.34 14.47 -9.80
N ASP A 19 2.33 15.35 -9.89
CA ASP A 19 2.05 16.18 -11.07
C ASP A 19 1.93 15.38 -12.39
N GLY A 20 1.39 14.15 -12.29
CA GLY A 20 1.22 13.24 -13.41
C GLY A 20 2.50 12.54 -13.88
N LYS A 21 3.62 12.71 -13.18
CA LYS A 21 4.90 12.03 -13.49
C LYS A 21 4.94 10.61 -12.95
N ASP A 22 5.76 9.78 -13.58
CA ASP A 22 6.11 8.47 -13.02
C ASP A 22 6.88 8.65 -11.70
N ILE A 23 6.66 7.75 -10.75
CA ILE A 23 7.34 7.81 -9.44
C ILE A 23 8.87 7.74 -9.56
N ARG A 24 9.40 7.05 -10.58
CA ARG A 24 10.85 6.96 -10.85
C ARG A 24 11.43 8.25 -11.45
N GLU A 25 10.59 9.14 -11.98
CA GLU A 25 11.01 10.49 -12.35
C GLU A 25 11.08 11.42 -11.14
N VAL A 26 10.18 11.22 -10.17
CA VAL A 26 10.16 11.99 -8.91
C VAL A 26 11.26 11.52 -7.95
N TRP A 27 11.50 10.22 -7.89
CA TRP A 27 12.49 9.55 -7.03
C TRP A 27 13.43 8.69 -7.86
N PRO A 28 14.47 9.28 -8.48
CA PRO A 28 15.36 8.58 -9.40
C PRO A 28 16.12 7.40 -8.78
N GLU A 29 16.29 7.36 -7.47
CA GLU A 29 16.89 6.23 -6.72
C GLU A 29 16.12 4.92 -6.92
N LEU A 30 14.84 5.00 -7.29
CA LEU A 30 14.04 3.82 -7.65
C LEU A 30 14.52 3.12 -8.92
N ASN A 31 15.30 3.79 -9.77
CA ASN A 31 15.88 3.18 -10.97
C ASN A 31 17.00 2.18 -10.63
N ASP A 32 17.58 2.28 -9.44
CA ASP A 32 18.58 1.32 -8.95
C ASP A 32 17.94 0.06 -8.33
N CYS A 33 16.62 0.08 -8.12
CA CYS A 33 15.89 -1.07 -7.60
C CYS A 33 15.56 -2.04 -8.73
N GLU A 34 15.97 -3.30 -8.57
CA GLU A 34 15.56 -4.38 -9.47
C GLU A 34 14.02 -4.53 -9.46
N GLU A 35 13.41 -4.53 -10.64
CA GLU A 35 11.99 -4.85 -10.78
C GLU A 35 11.79 -6.37 -10.83
N SER A 36 10.87 -6.87 -10.00
CA SER A 36 10.50 -8.28 -10.04
C SER A 36 10.00 -8.68 -11.44
N PRO A 37 10.21 -9.93 -11.88
CA PRO A 37 9.45 -10.47 -13.00
C PRO A 37 7.94 -10.30 -12.78
N GLN A 38 7.16 -10.30 -13.87
CA GLN A 38 5.72 -10.35 -13.74
C GLN A 38 5.31 -11.67 -13.07
N ILE A 39 4.59 -11.55 -11.96
CA ILE A 39 4.09 -12.70 -11.21
C ILE A 39 2.65 -12.96 -11.68
N ASN A 40 2.39 -14.21 -12.05
CA ASN A 40 1.04 -14.70 -12.31
C ASN A 40 0.56 -15.46 -11.07
N TYR A 41 -0.69 -15.23 -10.69
CA TYR A 41 -1.30 -15.82 -9.51
C TYR A 41 -2.47 -16.70 -9.95
N GLU A 42 -2.56 -17.89 -9.36
CA GLU A 42 -3.76 -18.72 -9.41
C GLU A 42 -4.77 -18.27 -8.34
N LEU A 43 -5.99 -18.78 -8.43
CA LEU A 43 -7.02 -18.50 -7.42
C LEU A 43 -6.57 -19.03 -6.05
N GLY A 44 -6.48 -18.13 -5.08
CA GLY A 44 -6.06 -18.44 -3.72
C GLY A 44 -4.58 -18.18 -3.44
N ASP A 45 -3.78 -17.89 -4.47
CA ASP A 45 -2.41 -17.43 -4.25
C ASP A 45 -2.40 -16.05 -3.60
N ILE A 46 -1.37 -15.82 -2.78
CA ILE A 46 -1.21 -14.61 -1.98
C ILE A 46 0.19 -14.07 -2.22
N THR A 47 0.29 -12.74 -2.31
CA THR A 47 1.55 -12.02 -2.20
C THR A 47 1.49 -11.09 -1.01
N VAL A 48 2.64 -10.87 -0.37
CA VAL A 48 2.77 -9.97 0.77
C VAL A 48 3.91 -9.02 0.46
N HIS A 49 3.66 -7.73 0.62
CA HIS A 49 4.68 -6.70 0.53
C HIS A 49 4.54 -5.73 1.70
N THR A 50 5.64 -5.08 2.06
CA THR A 50 5.62 -4.06 3.11
C THR A 50 4.91 -2.80 2.63
N HIS A 51 4.46 -1.96 3.56
CA HIS A 51 3.78 -0.69 3.26
C HIS A 51 4.55 0.25 2.34
N LEU A 52 5.88 0.22 2.40
CA LEU A 52 6.75 1.15 1.65
C LEU A 52 7.28 0.54 0.35
N THR A 53 6.90 -0.69 0.01
CA THR A 53 7.32 -1.31 -1.25
C THR A 53 6.61 -0.62 -2.41
N VAL A 54 7.37 -0.01 -3.32
CA VAL A 54 6.84 0.48 -4.59
C VAL A 54 6.47 -0.72 -5.46
N HIS A 55 5.24 -0.71 -5.96
CA HIS A 55 4.68 -1.80 -6.75
C HIS A 55 3.64 -1.28 -7.73
N GLY A 56 3.35 -2.08 -8.75
CA GLY A 56 2.37 -1.75 -9.78
C GLY A 56 1.64 -2.99 -10.28
N ALA A 57 0.50 -2.79 -10.93
CA ALA A 57 -0.27 -3.83 -11.58
C ALA A 57 -0.53 -3.44 -13.03
N GLY A 58 -0.32 -4.37 -13.96
CA GLY A 58 -0.63 -4.16 -15.36
C GLY A 58 -2.14 -4.00 -15.60
N ALA A 59 -2.49 -3.33 -16.70
CA ALA A 59 -3.86 -3.15 -17.14
C ALA A 59 -4.56 -4.51 -17.38
N ASN A 60 -5.86 -4.56 -17.11
CA ASN A 60 -6.67 -5.73 -17.43
C ASN A 60 -7.15 -5.66 -18.88
N HIS A 61 -6.61 -6.51 -19.74
CA HIS A 61 -6.97 -6.60 -21.16
C HIS A 61 -8.00 -7.71 -21.47
N LEU A 62 -8.54 -8.36 -20.43
CA LEU A 62 -9.58 -9.38 -20.59
C LEU A 62 -10.97 -8.76 -20.62
N ASP A 63 -11.92 -9.49 -21.19
CA ASP A 63 -13.36 -9.15 -21.22
C ASP A 63 -14.09 -9.46 -19.91
N ARG A 64 -13.34 -9.77 -18.84
CA ARG A 64 -13.84 -10.11 -17.52
C ARG A 64 -13.07 -9.38 -16.42
N PRO A 65 -13.69 -9.11 -15.26
CA PRO A 65 -13.02 -8.42 -14.16
C PRO A 65 -11.88 -9.26 -13.55
N ARG A 66 -10.86 -8.57 -13.02
CA ARG A 66 -9.81 -9.13 -12.16
C ARG A 66 -10.09 -8.70 -10.71
N TRP A 67 -10.55 -9.61 -9.88
CA TRP A 67 -10.83 -9.37 -8.46
C TRP A 67 -9.62 -9.72 -7.60
N ALA A 68 -9.36 -8.90 -6.58
CA ALA A 68 -8.40 -9.16 -5.54
C ALA A 68 -9.00 -8.75 -4.19
N TYR A 69 -8.61 -9.43 -3.13
CA TYR A 69 -8.95 -9.05 -1.76
C TYR A 69 -7.68 -8.57 -1.06
N LEU A 70 -7.70 -7.34 -0.54
CA LEU A 70 -6.55 -6.71 0.08
C LEU A 70 -6.78 -6.64 1.60
N VAL A 71 -5.77 -7.08 2.36
CA VAL A 71 -5.74 -6.95 3.82
C VAL A 71 -4.50 -6.14 4.17
N LEU A 72 -4.68 -5.06 4.94
CA LEU A 72 -3.59 -4.20 5.41
C LEU A 72 -3.40 -4.35 6.93
N PRO A 73 -2.71 -5.40 7.40
CA PRO A 73 -2.47 -5.56 8.83
C PRO A 73 -1.52 -4.46 9.33
N GLN A 74 -1.87 -3.88 10.48
CA GLN A 74 -1.01 -2.94 11.20
C GLN A 74 -0.46 -3.59 12.48
N PRO A 75 0.69 -3.15 12.99
CA PRO A 75 1.11 -3.50 14.35
C PRO A 75 -0.03 -3.22 15.35
N ALA A 76 -0.24 -4.12 16.30
CA ALA A 76 -1.34 -4.01 17.27
C ALA A 76 -1.23 -2.77 18.19
N ASP A 77 -0.03 -2.22 18.32
CA ASP A 77 0.29 -1.02 19.09
C ASP A 77 0.42 0.24 18.22
N ALA A 78 0.10 0.15 16.92
CA ALA A 78 0.11 1.29 16.01
C ALA A 78 -0.83 2.41 16.49
N ARG A 79 -0.43 3.64 16.18
CA ARG A 79 -1.19 4.86 16.48
C ARG A 79 -1.46 5.61 15.21
N TRP A 80 -2.65 6.19 15.10
CA TRP A 80 -2.96 7.05 13.96
C TRP A 80 -2.06 8.29 14.00
N ASN A 81 -1.39 8.61 12.90
CA ASN A 81 -0.53 9.80 12.83
C ASN A 81 -1.29 11.11 12.58
N GLY A 82 -2.61 11.05 12.38
CA GLY A 82 -3.45 12.22 12.08
C GLY A 82 -3.52 12.59 10.60
N ALA A 83 -2.81 11.87 9.71
CA ALA A 83 -2.87 12.15 8.28
C ALA A 83 -4.25 11.77 7.71
N PRO A 84 -4.85 12.60 6.83
CA PRO A 84 -6.15 12.32 6.23
C PRO A 84 -6.03 11.12 5.27
N PRO A 85 -6.75 10.01 5.51
CA PRO A 85 -6.76 8.89 4.59
C PRO A 85 -7.75 9.13 3.45
N GLU A 86 -7.49 8.53 2.28
CA GLU A 86 -8.39 8.59 1.13
C GLU A 86 -9.57 7.61 1.23
N ALA A 87 -9.41 6.54 2.02
CA ALA A 87 -10.29 5.36 1.96
C ALA A 87 -11.40 5.31 3.02
N PHE A 88 -11.34 6.13 4.08
CA PHE A 88 -12.33 6.11 5.16
C PHE A 88 -12.35 7.44 5.94
N ASP A 89 -13.37 7.65 6.78
CA ASP A 89 -13.44 8.81 7.68
C ASP A 89 -12.90 8.42 9.08
N PRO A 90 -11.70 8.90 9.50
CA PRO A 90 -11.16 8.59 10.81
C PRO A 90 -12.11 8.95 11.96
N LYS A 91 -12.82 10.07 11.84
CA LYS A 91 -13.72 10.57 12.89
C LYS A 91 -14.94 9.67 13.04
N ALA A 92 -15.51 9.19 11.94
CA ALA A 92 -16.61 8.22 11.97
C ALA A 92 -16.22 6.91 12.67
N HIS A 93 -14.93 6.58 12.68
CA HIS A 93 -14.39 5.40 13.35
C HIS A 93 -13.79 5.69 14.74
N GLY A 94 -13.95 6.91 15.29
CA GLY A 94 -13.44 7.26 16.62
C GLY A 94 -11.91 7.27 16.71
N MET A 95 -11.23 7.52 15.59
CA MET A 95 -9.77 7.65 15.56
C MET A 95 -9.37 9.08 15.91
N GLU A 96 -8.39 9.20 16.81
CA GLU A 96 -7.82 10.47 17.27
C GLU A 96 -6.32 10.53 16.95
N PRO A 97 -5.75 11.69 16.58
CA PRO A 97 -4.32 11.80 16.30
C PRO A 97 -3.47 11.31 17.48
N TYR A 98 -2.50 10.47 17.18
CA TYR A 98 -1.62 9.74 18.11
C TYR A 98 -2.35 8.78 19.06
N GLY A 99 -3.66 8.57 18.88
CA GLY A 99 -4.46 7.57 19.58
C GLY A 99 -4.26 6.16 19.04
N LYS A 100 -4.66 5.17 19.84
CA LYS A 100 -4.76 3.77 19.39
C LYS A 100 -5.91 3.61 18.40
N PHE A 101 -5.83 2.58 17.57
CA PHE A 101 -6.97 2.17 16.76
C PHE A 101 -8.06 1.53 17.63
N PRO A 102 -9.36 1.84 17.41
CA PRO A 102 -10.44 1.24 18.17
C PRO A 102 -10.68 -0.24 17.84
N ASP A 103 -10.64 -1.11 18.85
CA ASP A 103 -10.68 -2.58 18.70
C ASP A 103 -11.85 -3.10 17.85
N ALA A 104 -13.03 -2.49 17.94
CA ALA A 104 -14.23 -2.94 17.21
C ALA A 104 -14.10 -2.76 15.68
N ALA A 105 -13.36 -1.75 15.23
CA ALA A 105 -13.13 -1.49 13.82
C ALA A 105 -11.80 -2.08 13.32
N PHE A 106 -10.86 -2.34 14.24
CA PHE A 106 -9.52 -2.84 13.97
C PHE A 106 -9.24 -4.08 14.84
N PRO A 107 -9.85 -5.24 14.50
CA PRO A 107 -9.70 -6.44 15.31
C PRO A 107 -8.26 -6.98 15.27
N ILE A 108 -7.83 -7.56 16.39
CA ILE A 108 -6.55 -8.26 16.48
C ILE A 108 -6.63 -9.56 15.67
N ILE A 109 -5.63 -9.77 14.81
CA ILE A 109 -5.41 -11.03 14.09
C ILE A 109 -4.46 -11.89 14.93
N GLY A 110 -4.86 -13.12 15.25
CA GLY A 110 -4.11 -14.07 16.08
C GLY A 110 -3.99 -15.46 15.47
#